data_AF-A0A8J4F8K3-F1
#
_entry.id   AF-A0A8J4F8K3-F1
#
_cell.length_a   1.000
_cell.length_b   1.000
_cell.length_c   1.000
_cell.angle_alpha   90.00
_cell.angle_beta   90.00
_cell.angle_gamma   90.00
#
_symmetry.space_group_name_H-M   'P 1'
#
loop_
_entity.id
_entity.type
_entity.pdbx_description
1 polymer ?
#
loop_
_entity_poly.entity_id
_entity_poly.type
_entity_poly.pdbx_seq_one_letter_code
_entity_poly.pdbx_strand_id
1 'polypeptide(L)'
;MERFETVSDERAPGLEDPAPALVENLCAQFIFDGNYLLRLGQINRFWCRAVNDVALWKRLNTARFGLKAIAPARVPAQPATAIPGWCFFAGLDSGGDDCSTPEDANGNLHPTDLAARAEQLGAIAFNTQGWIKNGLQGKSHWSRYSYVPGVGMYVREEAVASMLGAPLPAPLPKSAEPQVRPPDFPGWVFFSLVDSPGGDIRHPANGDTNFTSTCSTLEELAEVASRLSSCVAFNTSGYLKHRLQPQVHWRQGGGSCSWGGLYVRQDVVEARKLRKPTEAWENPAAGGQGCRCHLA
;
A
#
# COMPACT_ATOMS: atom_id res chain seq x y z
N MET A 1 44.39 -59.38 -23.97
CA MET A 1 44.79 -57.96 -23.91
C MET A 1 43.50 -57.16 -24.03
N GLU A 2 42.77 -57.04 -22.93
CA GLU A 2 41.49 -56.30 -22.86
C GLU A 2 41.77 -54.89 -22.35
N ARG A 3 41.34 -53.88 -23.11
CA ARG A 3 41.40 -52.47 -22.71
C ARG A 3 40.21 -52.19 -21.81
N PHE A 4 40.46 -51.80 -20.57
CA PHE A 4 39.47 -51.14 -19.72
C PHE A 4 39.30 -49.70 -20.19
N GLU A 5 38.09 -49.35 -20.62
CA GLU A 5 37.68 -47.97 -20.85
C GLU A 5 37.47 -47.26 -19.50
N THR A 6 38.14 -46.14 -19.32
CA THR A 6 37.96 -45.24 -18.18
C THR A 6 36.61 -44.56 -18.28
N VAL A 7 35.71 -44.87 -17.34
CA VAL A 7 34.44 -44.17 -17.12
C VAL A 7 34.74 -42.75 -16.66
N SER A 8 34.28 -41.77 -17.44
CA SER A 8 34.32 -40.34 -17.12
C SER A 8 33.49 -40.08 -15.86
N ASP A 9 34.11 -39.45 -14.86
CA ASP A 9 33.49 -39.01 -13.61
C ASP A 9 32.44 -37.91 -13.90
N GLU A 10 31.18 -38.30 -14.11
CA GLU A 10 30.04 -37.38 -14.16
C GLU A 10 29.79 -36.81 -12.76
N ARG A 11 30.53 -35.76 -12.41
CA ARG A 11 30.23 -34.96 -11.22
C ARG A 11 28.82 -34.39 -11.36
N ALA A 12 27.94 -34.79 -10.43
CA ALA A 12 26.61 -34.20 -10.30
C ALA A 12 26.73 -32.66 -10.24
N PRO A 13 25.88 -31.91 -10.97
CA PRO A 13 25.96 -30.46 -11.01
C PRO A 13 25.73 -29.90 -9.60
N GLY A 14 26.76 -29.25 -9.06
CA GLY A 14 26.70 -28.60 -7.75
C GLY A 14 25.88 -27.31 -7.78
N LEU A 15 25.51 -26.81 -6.59
CA LEU A 15 24.77 -25.54 -6.39
C LEU A 15 25.58 -24.27 -6.78
N GLU A 16 26.73 -24.43 -7.40
CA GLU A 16 27.61 -23.34 -7.83
C GLU A 16 27.17 -22.72 -9.17
N ASP A 17 26.47 -23.50 -10.00
CA ASP A 17 25.90 -23.06 -11.29
C ASP A 17 24.61 -23.85 -11.63
N PRO A 18 23.55 -23.73 -10.80
CA PRO A 18 22.30 -24.44 -11.02
C PRO A 18 21.59 -23.96 -12.29
N ALA A 19 20.87 -24.88 -12.95
CA ALA A 19 20.05 -24.55 -14.11
C ALA A 19 19.05 -23.40 -13.79
N PRO A 20 18.75 -22.50 -14.73
CA PRO A 20 17.88 -21.34 -14.49
C PRO A 20 16.52 -21.66 -13.87
N ALA A 21 15.90 -22.79 -14.26
CA ALA A 21 14.63 -23.23 -13.68
C ALA A 21 14.75 -23.59 -12.18
N LEU A 22 15.90 -24.11 -11.76
CA LEU A 22 16.17 -24.44 -10.36
C LEU A 22 16.42 -23.17 -9.52
N VAL A 23 17.10 -22.18 -10.10
CA VAL A 23 17.25 -20.84 -9.50
C VAL A 23 15.90 -20.20 -9.23
N GLU A 24 15.01 -20.24 -10.22
CA GLU A 24 13.67 -19.67 -10.06
C GLU A 24 12.88 -20.38 -8.97
N ASN A 25 12.88 -21.72 -8.97
CA ASN A 25 12.19 -22.49 -7.94
C ASN A 25 12.75 -22.22 -6.53
N LEU A 26 14.07 -22.19 -6.37
CA LEU A 26 14.71 -21.88 -5.09
C LEU A 26 14.40 -20.45 -4.65
N CYS A 27 14.50 -19.48 -5.55
CA CYS A 27 14.18 -18.09 -5.25
C CYS A 27 12.69 -17.89 -4.95
N ALA A 28 11.81 -18.65 -5.60
CA ALA A 28 10.38 -18.65 -5.33
C ALA A 28 10.04 -19.21 -3.94
N GLN A 29 10.83 -20.14 -3.40
CA GLN A 29 10.67 -20.56 -1.99
C GLN A 29 10.92 -19.42 -1.00
N PHE A 30 11.73 -18.43 -1.38
CA PHE A 30 12.06 -17.26 -0.57
C PHE A 30 11.31 -15.99 -1.02
N ILE A 31 10.26 -16.12 -1.82
CA ILE A 31 9.53 -14.99 -2.44
C ILE A 31 8.95 -14.00 -1.41
N PHE A 32 8.66 -14.47 -0.20
CA PHE A 32 8.16 -13.66 0.91
C PHE A 32 9.25 -13.18 1.87
N ASP A 33 10.48 -13.70 1.73
CA ASP A 33 11.62 -13.35 2.57
C ASP A 33 12.85 -13.01 1.72
N GLY A 34 12.84 -11.77 1.22
CA GLY A 34 13.96 -11.28 0.40
C GLY A 34 15.30 -11.22 1.15
N ASN A 35 15.34 -11.30 2.50
CA ASN A 35 16.61 -11.35 3.22
C ASN A 35 17.37 -12.64 2.90
N TYR A 36 16.66 -13.76 2.76
CA TYR A 36 17.27 -15.02 2.31
C TYR A 36 17.78 -14.91 0.88
N LEU A 37 17.05 -14.24 -0.02
CA LEU A 37 17.52 -13.99 -1.39
C LEU A 37 18.82 -13.16 -1.41
N LEU A 38 18.91 -12.12 -0.58
CA LEU A 38 20.14 -11.31 -0.50
C LEU A 38 21.31 -12.08 0.13
N ARG A 39 21.05 -12.90 1.16
CA ARG A 39 22.06 -13.82 1.73
C ARG A 39 22.53 -14.86 0.72
N LEU A 40 21.62 -15.36 -0.11
CA LEU A 40 21.95 -16.25 -1.23
C LEU A 40 22.93 -15.56 -2.18
N GLY A 41 22.70 -14.28 -2.48
CA GLY A 41 23.62 -13.44 -3.26
C GLY A 41 25.02 -13.26 -2.67
N GLN A 42 25.20 -13.51 -1.36
CA GLN A 42 26.50 -13.43 -0.69
C GLN A 42 27.31 -14.73 -0.78
N ILE A 43 26.70 -15.84 -1.22
CA ILE A 43 27.36 -17.16 -1.26
C ILE A 43 28.43 -17.20 -2.34
N ASN A 44 28.09 -16.83 -3.58
CA ASN A 44 29.02 -16.85 -4.70
C ASN A 44 28.59 -15.86 -5.81
N ARG A 45 29.45 -15.71 -6.84
CA ARG A 45 29.21 -14.79 -7.97
C ARG A 45 27.96 -15.15 -8.77
N PHE A 46 27.61 -16.43 -8.88
CA PHE A 46 26.42 -16.88 -9.59
C PHE A 46 25.17 -16.35 -8.90
N TRP A 47 25.00 -16.61 -7.60
CA TRP A 47 23.84 -16.16 -6.85
C TRP A 47 23.77 -14.64 -6.75
N CYS A 48 24.92 -13.97 -6.64
CA CYS A 48 24.99 -12.51 -6.73
C CYS A 48 24.40 -11.99 -8.06
N ARG A 49 24.72 -12.62 -9.19
CA ARG A 49 24.11 -12.26 -10.48
C ARG A 49 22.62 -12.60 -10.53
N ALA A 50 22.23 -13.80 -10.06
CA ALA A 50 20.84 -14.24 -10.05
C ALA A 50 19.94 -13.29 -9.24
N VAL A 51 20.35 -12.90 -8.03
CA VAL A 51 19.53 -12.03 -7.16
C VAL A 51 19.60 -10.56 -7.56
N ASN A 52 20.52 -10.18 -8.45
CA ASN A 52 20.52 -8.87 -9.10
C ASN A 52 19.78 -8.88 -10.45
N ASP A 53 19.30 -10.04 -10.93
CA ASP A 53 18.53 -10.14 -12.17
C ASP A 53 17.17 -9.46 -12.03
N VAL A 54 16.97 -8.44 -12.85
CA VAL A 54 15.72 -7.68 -12.97
C VAL A 54 14.55 -8.57 -13.35
N ALA A 55 14.79 -9.53 -14.25
CA ALA A 55 13.76 -10.40 -14.79
C ALA A 55 13.27 -11.40 -13.72
N LEU A 56 14.18 -11.96 -12.93
CA LEU A 56 13.85 -12.78 -11.76
C LEU A 56 12.94 -12.02 -10.79
N TRP A 57 13.30 -10.81 -10.36
CA TRP A 57 12.47 -10.02 -9.45
C TRP A 57 11.11 -9.65 -10.05
N LYS A 58 11.05 -9.40 -11.36
CA LYS A 58 9.77 -9.18 -12.04
C LYS A 58 8.89 -10.43 -11.94
N ARG A 59 9.43 -11.62 -12.22
CA ARG A 59 8.70 -12.89 -12.11
C ARG A 59 8.30 -13.20 -10.67
N LEU A 60 9.19 -12.98 -9.71
CA LEU A 60 8.88 -13.13 -8.28
C LEU A 60 7.80 -12.15 -7.84
N ASN A 61 7.86 -10.88 -8.23
CA ASN A 61 6.80 -9.93 -7.89
C ASN A 61 5.47 -10.27 -8.60
N THR A 62 5.51 -10.73 -9.85
CA THR A 62 4.31 -11.24 -10.55
C THR A 62 3.72 -12.45 -9.83
N ALA A 63 4.54 -13.38 -9.38
CA ALA A 63 4.08 -14.56 -8.63
C ALA A 63 3.59 -14.17 -7.22
N ARG A 64 4.23 -13.18 -6.59
CA ARG A 64 3.91 -12.70 -5.24
C ARG A 64 2.61 -11.89 -5.19
N PHE A 65 2.41 -11.04 -6.19
CA PHE A 65 1.33 -10.05 -6.20
C PHE A 65 0.29 -10.32 -7.31
N GLY A 66 0.50 -11.35 -8.15
CA GLY A 66 -0.32 -11.67 -9.31
C GLY A 66 -0.06 -10.75 -10.51
N LEU A 67 -0.45 -11.19 -11.71
CA LEU A 67 -0.44 -10.39 -12.94
C LEU A 67 -1.25 -9.08 -12.81
N LYS A 68 -2.25 -9.07 -11.91
CA LYS A 68 -3.13 -7.92 -11.65
C LYS A 68 -2.47 -6.82 -10.80
N ALA A 69 -1.44 -7.10 -9.99
CA ALA A 69 -0.72 -6.06 -9.25
C ALA A 69 0.21 -5.21 -10.13
N ILE A 70 0.42 -5.64 -11.38
CA ILE A 70 1.22 -4.92 -12.38
C ILE A 70 0.32 -4.14 -13.35
N ALA A 71 -1.01 -4.26 -13.25
CA ALA A 71 -1.96 -3.53 -14.09
C ALA A 71 -2.33 -2.16 -13.46
N PRO A 72 -2.18 -1.03 -14.20
CA PRO A 72 -2.38 0.32 -13.68
C PRO A 72 -3.84 0.79 -13.66
N ALA A 73 -4.83 -0.08 -13.92
CA ALA A 73 -6.24 0.26 -13.74
C ALA A 73 -6.61 0.22 -12.25
N ARG A 74 -6.01 1.12 -11.47
CA ARG A 74 -6.29 1.27 -10.05
C ARG A 74 -7.64 1.95 -9.91
N VAL A 75 -8.52 1.35 -9.12
CA VAL A 75 -9.81 1.95 -8.77
C VAL A 75 -9.52 3.36 -8.22
N PRO A 76 -10.05 4.44 -8.85
CA PRO A 76 -9.87 5.80 -8.33
C PRO A 76 -10.42 5.89 -6.92
N ALA A 77 -9.77 6.70 -6.07
CA ALA A 77 -10.30 6.99 -4.75
C ALA A 77 -11.65 7.70 -4.90
N GLN A 78 -12.68 7.15 -4.26
CA GLN A 78 -14.01 7.74 -4.27
C GLN A 78 -14.11 8.73 -3.12
N PRO A 79 -14.75 9.90 -3.28
CA PRO A 79 -15.04 10.77 -2.16
C PRO A 79 -16.03 10.10 -1.19
N ALA A 80 -16.19 10.68 -0.01
CA ALA A 80 -17.18 10.23 0.95
C ALA A 80 -18.60 10.52 0.42
N THR A 81 -19.53 9.61 0.70
CA THR A 81 -20.94 9.74 0.32
C THR A 81 -21.70 10.38 1.47
N ALA A 82 -22.46 11.44 1.20
CA ALA A 82 -23.35 12.02 2.22
C ALA A 82 -24.44 11.01 2.61
N ILE A 83 -24.64 10.81 3.92
CA ILE A 83 -25.68 9.94 4.46
C ILE A 83 -26.52 10.79 5.43
N PRO A 84 -27.85 10.91 5.23
CA PRO A 84 -28.70 11.73 6.09
C PRO A 84 -28.60 11.33 7.57
N GLY A 85 -28.39 12.28 8.48
CA GLY A 85 -28.25 12.01 9.92
C GLY A 85 -26.84 11.58 10.35
N TRP A 86 -25.88 11.54 9.44
CA TRP A 86 -24.50 11.13 9.72
C TRP A 86 -23.50 12.20 9.30
N CYS A 87 -22.60 12.53 10.22
CA CYS A 87 -21.44 13.38 10.01
C CYS A 87 -20.21 12.55 9.64
N PHE A 88 -19.51 12.92 8.57
CA PHE A 88 -18.29 12.23 8.14
C PHE A 88 -17.03 12.92 8.68
N PHE A 89 -16.15 12.12 9.27
CA PHE A 89 -14.84 12.51 9.76
C PHE A 89 -13.77 11.84 8.91
N ALA A 90 -13.24 12.60 7.95
CA ALA A 90 -12.30 12.10 6.95
C ALA A 90 -11.03 11.52 7.59
N GLY A 91 -10.73 10.26 7.27
CA GLY A 91 -9.53 9.52 7.64
C GLY A 91 -9.36 9.21 9.13
N LEU A 92 -10.32 9.56 9.97
CA LEU A 92 -10.27 9.38 11.42
C LEU A 92 -11.04 8.13 11.85
N ASP A 93 -10.63 7.56 12.97
CA ASP A 93 -11.32 6.49 13.70
C ASP A 93 -11.26 6.73 15.21
N SER A 94 -12.31 6.31 15.93
CA SER A 94 -12.33 6.23 17.39
C SER A 94 -12.08 4.79 17.82
N GLY A 95 -10.97 4.51 18.50
CA GLY A 95 -10.66 3.14 18.94
C GLY A 95 -11.65 2.57 19.96
N GLY A 96 -11.93 1.26 19.88
CA GLY A 96 -12.76 0.53 20.83
C GLY A 96 -14.27 0.68 20.64
N ASP A 97 -15.02 0.15 21.62
CA ASP A 97 -16.49 0.12 21.70
C ASP A 97 -17.21 -0.45 20.45
N ASP A 98 -16.55 -1.39 19.78
CA ASP A 98 -17.08 -2.07 18.60
C ASP A 98 -18.19 -3.07 18.96
N CYS A 99 -19.29 -3.01 18.22
CA CYS A 99 -20.43 -3.93 18.33
C CYS A 99 -20.65 -4.78 17.08
N SER A 100 -19.93 -4.46 16.00
CA SER A 100 -19.84 -5.28 14.80
C SER A 100 -18.45 -5.11 14.19
N THR A 101 -17.94 -6.20 13.66
CA THR A 101 -16.64 -6.28 12.97
C THR A 101 -16.85 -6.26 11.45
N PRO A 102 -15.79 -5.98 10.66
CA PRO A 102 -15.83 -6.07 9.20
C PRO A 102 -16.27 -7.45 8.68
N GLU A 103 -15.90 -8.51 9.39
CA GLU A 103 -16.26 -9.89 9.04
C GLU A 103 -17.78 -10.09 9.06
N ASP A 104 -18.47 -9.46 10.01
CA ASP A 104 -19.92 -9.59 10.13
C ASP A 104 -20.66 -8.92 8.97
N ALA A 105 -20.01 -7.99 8.24
CA ALA A 105 -20.57 -7.31 7.08
C ALA A 105 -20.59 -8.17 5.81
N ASN A 106 -20.09 -9.42 5.86
CA ASN A 106 -20.03 -10.35 4.72
C ASN A 106 -19.40 -9.73 3.46
N GLY A 107 -18.40 -8.86 3.65
CA GLY A 107 -17.73 -8.13 2.56
C GLY A 107 -18.49 -6.94 1.99
N ASN A 108 -19.70 -6.64 2.46
CA ASN A 108 -20.41 -5.42 2.08
C ASN A 108 -19.98 -4.24 2.96
N LEU A 109 -19.00 -3.49 2.48
CA LEU A 109 -18.45 -2.30 3.15
C LEU A 109 -18.98 -0.99 2.55
N HIS A 110 -20.07 -1.04 1.78
CA HIS A 110 -20.65 0.18 1.24
C HIS A 110 -21.21 1.07 2.36
N PRO A 111 -20.89 2.37 2.43
CA PRO A 111 -21.27 3.22 3.55
C PRO A 111 -22.77 3.25 3.88
N THR A 112 -23.65 3.20 2.87
CA THR A 112 -25.11 3.16 3.07
C THR A 112 -25.56 1.87 3.78
N ASP A 113 -24.93 0.74 3.45
CA ASP A 113 -25.29 -0.55 4.06
C ASP A 113 -24.74 -0.65 5.49
N LEU A 114 -23.55 -0.10 5.73
CA LEU A 114 -23.00 0.05 7.08
C LEU A 114 -23.86 0.97 7.95
N ALA A 115 -24.39 2.07 7.39
CA ALA A 115 -25.33 2.94 8.09
C ALA A 115 -26.62 2.22 8.48
N ALA A 116 -27.24 1.50 7.54
CA ALA A 116 -28.46 0.73 7.81
C ALA A 116 -28.23 -0.35 8.88
N ARG A 117 -27.07 -1.00 8.86
CA ARG A 117 -26.68 -1.97 9.89
C ARG A 117 -26.45 -1.30 11.25
N ALA A 118 -25.76 -0.16 11.27
CA ALA A 118 -25.56 0.60 12.50
C ALA A 118 -26.90 1.05 13.11
N GLU A 119 -27.89 1.41 12.28
CA GLU A 119 -29.25 1.69 12.73
C GLU A 119 -29.92 0.49 13.38
N GLN A 120 -29.82 -0.69 12.77
CA GLN A 120 -30.37 -1.94 13.32
C GLN A 120 -29.76 -2.30 14.68
N LEU A 121 -28.47 -2.00 14.86
CA LEU A 121 -27.73 -2.27 16.10
C LEU A 121 -27.90 -1.18 17.17
N GLY A 122 -28.56 -0.06 16.85
CA GLY A 122 -28.60 1.11 17.74
C GLY A 122 -27.24 1.77 17.95
N ALA A 123 -26.31 1.56 17.02
CA ALA A 123 -24.94 2.07 17.08
C ALA A 123 -24.87 3.56 16.70
N ILE A 124 -23.81 4.23 17.17
CA ILE A 124 -23.63 5.68 17.03
C ILE A 124 -22.55 6.08 16.01
N ALA A 125 -21.72 5.14 15.58
CA ALA A 125 -20.68 5.37 14.59
C ALA A 125 -20.36 4.11 13.79
N PHE A 126 -19.79 4.28 12.61
CA PHE A 126 -19.15 3.22 11.85
C PHE A 126 -18.02 3.79 10.99
N ASN A 127 -16.98 3.00 10.72
CA ASN A 127 -15.92 3.41 9.81
C ASN A 127 -16.02 2.69 8.47
N THR A 128 -15.33 3.23 7.46
CA THR A 128 -15.34 2.69 6.10
C THR A 128 -14.59 1.36 5.95
N GLN A 129 -14.00 0.84 7.03
CA GLN A 129 -13.43 -0.50 7.09
C GLN A 129 -14.42 -1.55 7.60
N GLY A 130 -15.62 -1.15 8.04
CA GLY A 130 -16.69 -2.06 8.47
C GLY A 130 -16.84 -2.23 9.97
N TRP A 131 -16.04 -1.52 10.78
CA TRP A 131 -16.22 -1.51 12.23
C TRP A 131 -17.41 -0.62 12.59
N ILE A 132 -18.37 -1.15 13.37
CA ILE A 132 -19.54 -0.42 13.87
C ILE A 132 -19.42 -0.29 15.38
N LYS A 133 -19.72 0.89 15.91
CA LYS A 133 -19.37 1.30 17.27
C LYS A 133 -20.59 1.77 18.07
N ASN A 134 -20.70 1.26 19.29
CA ASN A 134 -21.71 1.65 20.28
C ASN A 134 -21.30 2.88 21.10
N GLY A 135 -20.00 3.15 21.17
CA GLY A 135 -19.40 4.23 21.94
C GLY A 135 -18.39 5.02 21.13
N LEU A 136 -18.06 6.20 21.61
CA LEU A 136 -16.99 7.04 21.08
C LEU A 136 -16.10 7.50 22.21
N GLN A 137 -14.80 7.44 21.97
CA GLN A 137 -13.84 8.12 22.84
C GLN A 137 -13.91 9.63 22.58
N GLY A 138 -13.39 10.42 23.53
CA GLY A 138 -13.21 11.86 23.31
C GLY A 138 -12.38 12.11 22.05
N LYS A 139 -12.70 13.17 21.30
CA LYS A 139 -12.09 13.48 19.99
C LYS A 139 -10.55 13.54 20.02
N SER A 140 -9.96 13.89 21.17
CA SER A 140 -8.50 13.90 21.39
C SER A 140 -7.84 12.52 21.31
N HIS A 141 -8.61 11.44 21.41
CA HIS A 141 -8.14 10.06 21.33
C HIS A 141 -8.37 9.43 19.97
N TRP A 142 -8.95 10.17 19.03
CA TRP A 142 -9.18 9.66 17.69
C TRP A 142 -7.87 9.63 16.91
N SER A 143 -7.65 8.55 16.18
CA SER A 143 -6.47 8.37 15.36
C SER A 143 -6.79 8.56 13.90
N ARG A 144 -5.89 9.23 13.16
CA ARG A 144 -5.94 9.22 11.70
C ARG A 144 -5.32 7.95 11.18
N TYR A 145 -6.04 7.18 10.38
CA TYR A 145 -5.54 5.94 9.78
C TYR A 145 -5.40 6.02 8.25
N SER A 146 -5.91 7.10 7.64
CA SER A 146 -5.91 7.28 6.20
C SER A 146 -5.95 8.76 5.79
N TYR A 147 -5.33 9.05 4.66
CA TYR A 147 -5.49 10.29 3.88
C TYR A 147 -6.17 10.03 2.53
N VAL A 148 -6.60 8.79 2.27
CA VAL A 148 -7.34 8.41 1.06
C VAL A 148 -8.72 9.10 1.06
N PRO A 149 -9.12 9.80 -0.01
CA PRO A 149 -10.46 10.34 -0.16
C PRO A 149 -11.54 9.31 0.12
N GLY A 150 -12.60 9.74 0.80
CA GLY A 150 -13.75 8.89 1.15
C GLY A 150 -13.51 7.83 2.21
N VAL A 151 -12.28 7.64 2.70
CA VAL A 151 -11.99 6.77 3.84
C VAL A 151 -12.11 7.57 5.13
N GLY A 152 -12.77 7.03 6.15
CA GLY A 152 -12.98 7.71 7.43
C GLY A 152 -14.03 7.05 8.32
N MET A 153 -14.65 7.85 9.19
CA MET A 153 -15.69 7.42 10.12
C MET A 153 -16.94 8.29 9.98
N TYR A 154 -18.11 7.65 9.93
CA TYR A 154 -19.41 8.29 10.03
C TYR A 154 -19.86 8.23 11.49
N VAL A 155 -20.38 9.34 12.00
CA VAL A 155 -20.91 9.47 13.35
C VAL A 155 -22.27 10.12 13.29
N ARG A 156 -23.25 9.60 14.03
CA ARG A 156 -24.59 10.18 14.08
C ARG A 156 -24.54 11.65 14.51
N GLU A 157 -25.32 12.50 13.83
CA GLU A 157 -25.39 13.95 14.11
C GLU A 157 -25.69 14.25 15.58
N GLU A 158 -26.61 13.52 16.20
CA GLU A 158 -26.95 13.66 17.62
C GLU A 158 -25.80 13.29 18.55
N ALA A 159 -24.97 12.30 18.17
CA ALA A 159 -23.79 11.90 18.93
C ALA A 159 -22.68 12.95 18.81
N VAL A 160 -22.50 13.56 17.63
CA VAL A 160 -21.54 14.66 17.47
C VAL A 160 -21.92 15.84 18.37
N ALA A 161 -23.18 16.26 18.34
CA ALA A 161 -23.66 17.40 19.11
C ALA A 161 -23.54 17.18 20.63
N SER A 162 -23.81 15.96 21.11
CA SER A 162 -23.82 15.63 22.53
C SER A 162 -22.45 15.22 23.10
N MET A 163 -21.63 14.48 22.34
CA MET A 163 -20.40 13.87 22.84
C MET A 163 -19.13 14.59 22.40
N LEU A 164 -19.12 15.19 21.21
CA LEU A 164 -17.92 15.82 20.62
C LEU A 164 -17.93 17.35 20.70
N GLY A 165 -19.10 17.92 21.04
CA GLY A 165 -19.32 19.36 21.06
C GLY A 165 -19.50 19.97 19.66
N ALA A 166 -20.11 21.15 19.61
CA ALA A 166 -20.24 21.93 18.38
C ALA A 166 -18.90 22.61 18.01
N PRO A 167 -18.59 22.83 16.72
CA PRO A 167 -19.48 22.66 15.55
C PRO A 167 -19.37 21.29 14.86
N LEU A 168 -20.46 20.91 14.17
CA LEU A 168 -20.48 19.77 13.25
C LEU A 168 -19.42 19.94 12.14
N PRO A 169 -18.89 18.83 11.58
CA PRO A 169 -18.09 18.90 10.37
C PRO A 169 -18.82 19.62 9.24
N ALA A 170 -18.07 20.25 8.34
CA ALA A 170 -18.65 20.83 7.14
C ALA A 170 -19.43 19.75 6.35
N PRO A 171 -20.61 20.09 5.79
CA PRO A 171 -21.35 19.15 4.95
C PRO A 171 -20.46 18.63 3.81
N LEU A 172 -20.58 17.34 3.51
CA LEU A 172 -19.93 16.77 2.35
C LEU A 172 -20.43 17.46 1.07
N PRO A 173 -19.56 17.68 0.07
CA PRO A 173 -19.99 18.22 -1.20
C PRO A 173 -21.00 17.28 -1.86
N LYS A 174 -22.00 17.84 -2.54
CA LYS A 174 -23.05 17.06 -3.25
C LYS A 174 -22.47 16.12 -4.31
N SER A 175 -21.32 16.47 -4.87
CA SER A 175 -20.57 15.67 -5.81
C SER A 175 -19.08 16.03 -5.67
N ALA A 176 -18.22 15.02 -5.74
CA ALA A 176 -16.78 15.19 -5.89
C ALA A 176 -16.30 14.16 -6.92
N GLU A 177 -15.34 14.55 -7.74
CA GLU A 177 -14.82 13.66 -8.78
C GLU A 177 -13.90 12.61 -8.16
N PRO A 178 -13.99 11.34 -8.62
CA PRO A 178 -13.04 10.31 -8.21
C PRO A 178 -11.60 10.71 -8.55
N GLN A 179 -10.70 10.54 -7.58
CA GLN A 179 -9.32 10.98 -7.73
C GLN A 179 -8.43 9.82 -8.18
N VAL A 180 -7.85 9.96 -9.37
CA VAL A 180 -7.06 8.91 -10.03
C VAL A 180 -5.69 8.72 -9.39
N ARG A 181 -5.13 9.72 -8.72
CA ARG A 181 -3.88 9.60 -7.94
C ARG A 181 -3.80 10.68 -6.85
N PRO A 182 -2.93 10.53 -5.85
CA PRO A 182 -2.72 11.58 -4.86
C PRO A 182 -1.87 12.73 -5.43
N PRO A 183 -1.88 13.92 -4.79
CA PRO A 183 -1.15 15.09 -5.24
C PRO A 183 0.35 14.85 -5.37
N ASP A 184 0.99 15.51 -6.33
CA ASP A 184 2.46 15.53 -6.36
C ASP A 184 2.98 16.57 -5.37
N PHE A 185 4.04 16.20 -4.65
CA PHE A 185 4.73 17.11 -3.75
C PHE A 185 6.16 17.35 -4.27
N PRO A 186 6.59 18.61 -4.43
CA PRO A 186 7.96 18.92 -4.84
C PRO A 186 8.99 18.22 -3.94
N GLY A 187 9.94 17.52 -4.55
CA GLY A 187 10.97 16.77 -3.83
C GLY A 187 10.54 15.38 -3.34
N TRP A 188 9.34 14.90 -3.71
CA TRP A 188 8.84 13.58 -3.35
C TRP A 188 8.44 12.77 -4.59
N VAL A 189 8.67 11.46 -4.55
CA VAL A 189 8.25 10.50 -5.59
C VAL A 189 7.22 9.56 -4.98
N PHE A 190 6.06 9.47 -5.60
CA PHE A 190 5.00 8.58 -5.15
C PHE A 190 5.14 7.16 -5.73
N PHE A 191 5.28 6.17 -4.86
CA PHE A 191 5.27 4.76 -5.18
C PHE A 191 3.94 4.16 -4.77
N SER A 192 3.07 3.96 -5.75
CA SER A 192 1.70 3.55 -5.48
C SER A 192 1.55 2.06 -5.21
N LEU A 193 0.57 1.75 -4.36
CA LEU A 193 0.17 0.45 -3.80
C LEU A 193 1.26 -0.28 -3.04
N VAL A 194 2.34 0.40 -2.66
CA VAL A 194 3.45 -0.21 -1.94
C VAL A 194 3.75 0.57 -0.68
N ASP A 195 4.26 -0.16 0.31
CA ASP A 195 4.84 0.40 1.53
C ASP A 195 6.15 -0.31 1.88
N SER A 196 7.05 0.41 2.55
CA SER A 196 8.29 -0.16 3.09
C SER A 196 8.07 -0.60 4.53
N PRO A 197 8.22 -1.88 4.88
CA PRO A 197 7.94 -2.35 6.23
C PRO A 197 8.91 -1.78 7.28
N GLY A 198 8.34 -1.35 8.41
CA GLY A 198 9.05 -0.77 9.55
C GLY A 198 9.78 0.53 9.22
N GLY A 199 10.69 0.92 10.12
CA GLY A 199 11.45 2.18 9.98
C GLY A 199 10.60 3.42 10.24
N ASP A 200 9.46 3.25 10.91
CA ASP A 200 8.55 4.31 11.26
C ASP A 200 9.17 5.23 12.32
N ILE A 201 8.95 6.52 12.16
CA ILE A 201 9.30 7.53 13.16
C ILE A 201 8.36 7.33 14.35
N ARG A 202 8.96 7.14 15.52
CA ARG A 202 8.21 6.94 16.76
C ARG A 202 7.53 8.23 17.20
N HIS A 203 6.40 8.11 17.88
CA HIS A 203 5.76 9.25 18.51
C HIS A 203 6.74 9.97 19.44
N PRO A 204 6.91 11.30 19.33
CA PRO A 204 7.95 12.02 20.07
C PRO A 204 7.74 12.00 21.59
N ALA A 205 6.49 12.07 22.07
CA ALA A 205 6.19 12.08 23.51
C ALA A 205 6.27 10.71 24.21
N ASN A 206 5.76 9.62 23.61
CA ASN A 206 5.63 8.32 24.28
C ASN A 206 6.43 7.18 23.62
N GLY A 207 7.09 7.44 22.48
CA GLY A 207 7.93 6.45 21.80
C GLY A 207 7.16 5.36 21.04
N ASP A 208 5.84 5.49 20.86
CA ASP A 208 5.03 4.49 20.15
C ASP A 208 5.51 4.31 18.69
N THR A 209 5.67 3.06 18.28
CA THR A 209 6.09 2.66 16.94
C THR A 209 4.94 2.58 15.94
N ASN A 210 3.69 2.54 16.40
CA ASN A 210 2.49 2.47 15.57
C ASN A 210 1.80 3.84 15.44
N PHE A 211 2.57 4.92 15.59
CA PHE A 211 2.06 6.27 15.50
C PHE A 211 1.84 6.71 14.05
N THR A 212 0.63 7.18 13.76
CA THR A 212 0.28 7.88 12.54
C THR A 212 0.19 9.38 12.77
N SER A 213 0.57 10.15 11.77
CA SER A 213 0.53 11.61 11.85
C SER A 213 -0.89 12.13 12.07
N THR A 214 -1.00 13.14 12.95
CA THR A 214 -2.23 13.87 13.25
C THR A 214 -2.50 15.02 12.28
N CYS A 215 -1.71 15.18 11.22
CA CYS A 215 -1.96 16.21 10.20
C CYS A 215 -3.38 16.09 9.64
N SER A 216 -3.96 17.23 9.27
CA SER A 216 -5.33 17.30 8.77
C SER A 216 -5.44 16.88 7.32
N THR A 217 -4.40 17.13 6.52
CA THR A 217 -4.35 16.81 5.08
C THR A 217 -3.04 16.14 4.68
N LEU A 218 -3.00 15.55 3.48
CA LEU A 218 -1.81 14.90 2.95
C LEU A 218 -0.72 15.94 2.60
N GLU A 219 -1.12 17.14 2.18
CA GLU A 219 -0.23 18.30 1.95
C GLU A 219 0.47 18.69 3.25
N GLU A 220 -0.28 18.84 4.35
CA GLU A 220 0.29 19.15 5.66
C GLU A 220 1.26 18.05 6.12
N LEU A 221 0.91 16.78 5.88
CA LEU A 221 1.81 15.65 6.15
C LEU A 221 3.12 15.78 5.35
N ALA A 222 3.04 16.11 4.06
CA ALA A 222 4.20 16.29 3.20
C ALA A 222 5.09 17.46 3.66
N GLU A 223 4.50 18.56 4.12
CA GLU A 223 5.22 19.69 4.70
C GLU A 223 5.94 19.32 6.00
N VAL A 224 5.25 18.62 6.91
CA VAL A 224 5.84 18.15 8.17
C VAL A 224 6.98 17.17 7.87
N ALA A 225 6.74 16.20 6.98
CA ALA A 225 7.76 15.26 6.55
C ALA A 225 8.98 15.99 5.96
N SER A 226 8.77 17.04 5.18
CA SER A 226 9.85 17.83 4.55
C SER A 226 10.73 18.52 5.60
N ARG A 227 10.14 19.04 6.69
CA ARG A 227 10.84 19.70 7.80
C ARG A 227 11.61 18.74 8.71
N LEU A 228 11.23 17.46 8.76
CA LEU A 228 11.92 16.44 9.55
C LEU A 228 13.11 15.86 8.77
N SER A 229 14.32 16.33 9.04
CA SER A 229 15.55 15.88 8.35
C SER A 229 15.77 14.35 8.40
N SER A 230 15.29 13.70 9.46
CA SER A 230 15.35 12.25 9.61
C SER A 230 14.29 11.49 8.79
N CYS A 231 13.21 12.15 8.37
CA CYS A 231 12.14 11.53 7.60
C CYS A 231 12.56 11.36 6.14
N VAL A 232 12.57 10.15 5.63
CA VAL A 232 12.95 9.81 4.24
C VAL A 232 11.76 9.41 3.37
N ALA A 233 10.63 9.08 3.99
CA ALA A 233 9.42 8.65 3.31
C ALA A 233 8.19 8.85 4.20
N PHE A 234 6.99 8.92 3.60
CA PHE A 234 5.73 8.85 4.32
C PHE A 234 4.67 8.14 3.47
N ASN A 235 3.75 7.43 4.09
CA ASN A 235 2.67 6.74 3.36
C ASN A 235 1.32 7.44 3.51
N THR A 236 0.36 7.08 2.66
CA THR A 236 -0.99 7.65 2.65
C THR A 236 -1.87 7.19 3.82
N SER A 237 -1.33 6.35 4.72
CA SER A 237 -1.94 6.03 6.02
C SER A 237 -1.41 6.91 7.16
N GLY A 238 -0.42 7.78 6.88
CA GLY A 238 0.12 8.73 7.85
C GLY A 238 1.38 8.30 8.57
N TYR A 239 1.96 7.15 8.23
CA TYR A 239 3.24 6.74 8.82
C TYR A 239 4.37 7.53 8.17
N LEU A 240 5.15 8.20 9.01
CA LEU A 240 6.42 8.82 8.63
C LEU A 240 7.55 7.82 8.84
N LYS A 241 8.51 7.74 7.94
CA LYS A 241 9.60 6.76 7.99
C LYS A 241 10.96 7.43 8.01
N HIS A 242 11.83 7.00 8.91
CA HIS A 242 13.23 7.46 8.98
C HIS A 242 14.21 6.56 8.23
N ARG A 243 13.76 5.37 7.81
CA ARG A 243 14.53 4.46 6.98
C ARG A 243 13.61 3.66 6.07
N LEU A 244 14.14 3.28 4.93
CA LEU A 244 13.49 2.34 4.01
C LEU A 244 14.23 1.02 4.01
N GLN A 245 13.46 -0.06 3.91
CA GLN A 245 14.00 -1.36 3.50
C GLN A 245 14.41 -1.30 2.02
N PRO A 246 15.33 -2.18 1.59
CA PRO A 246 15.52 -2.47 0.17
C PRO A 246 14.18 -2.59 -0.57
N GLN A 247 14.07 -1.99 -1.76
CA GLN A 247 12.82 -1.92 -2.52
C GLN A 247 12.17 -3.29 -2.76
N VAL A 248 12.99 -4.34 -2.80
CA VAL A 248 12.57 -5.74 -2.97
C VAL A 248 11.73 -6.27 -1.79
N HIS A 249 11.82 -5.65 -0.62
CA HIS A 249 11.03 -6.02 0.57
C HIS A 249 9.76 -5.19 0.72
N TRP A 250 9.53 -4.22 -0.16
CA TRP A 250 8.32 -3.44 -0.11
C TRP A 250 7.13 -4.37 -0.38
N ARG A 251 6.06 -4.12 0.34
CA ARG A 251 4.86 -4.96 0.33
C ARG A 251 3.72 -4.16 -0.25
N GLN A 252 2.69 -4.85 -0.71
CA GLN A 252 1.44 -4.18 -0.98
C GLN A 252 0.99 -3.46 0.32
N GLY A 253 0.78 -2.16 0.24
CA GLY A 253 0.55 -1.32 1.41
C GLY A 253 -0.14 -0.01 1.03
N GLY A 254 -0.87 0.56 1.99
CA GLY A 254 -1.51 1.88 1.84
C GLY A 254 -2.93 1.88 1.26
N GLY A 255 -3.52 0.73 0.91
CA GLY A 255 -4.93 0.63 0.50
C GLY A 255 -5.18 -0.18 -0.77
N SER A 256 -6.45 -0.26 -1.18
CA SER A 256 -6.94 -1.00 -2.36
C SER A 256 -7.15 -0.11 -3.60
N CYS A 257 -6.89 1.19 -3.49
CA CYS A 257 -7.16 2.18 -4.54
C CYS A 257 -5.90 2.93 -4.98
N SER A 258 -6.02 3.74 -6.02
CA SER A 258 -4.90 4.47 -6.62
C SER A 258 -4.17 5.44 -5.69
N TRP A 259 -4.83 5.85 -4.61
CA TRP A 259 -4.29 6.70 -3.57
C TRP A 259 -3.42 5.97 -2.56
N GLY A 260 -3.51 4.65 -2.46
CA GLY A 260 -2.66 3.91 -1.54
C GLY A 260 -1.21 3.94 -2.00
N GLY A 261 -0.27 4.24 -1.11
CA GLY A 261 1.16 4.10 -1.40
C GLY A 261 2.10 4.89 -0.50
N LEU A 262 3.32 5.06 -0.98
CA LEU A 262 4.47 5.60 -0.26
C LEU A 262 5.12 6.74 -1.05
N TYR A 263 5.20 7.93 -0.46
CA TYR A 263 6.06 9.01 -0.93
C TYR A 263 7.47 8.81 -0.39
N VAL A 264 8.48 8.88 -1.24
CA VAL A 264 9.90 8.82 -0.87
C VAL A 264 10.58 10.09 -1.35
N ARG A 265 11.48 10.66 -0.52
CA ARG A 265 12.22 11.85 -0.96
C ARG A 265 13.05 11.58 -2.22
N GLN A 266 13.09 12.57 -3.10
CA GLN A 266 13.76 12.50 -4.40
C GLN A 266 15.25 12.14 -4.28
N ASP A 267 15.96 12.75 -3.32
CA ASP A 267 17.38 12.48 -3.05
C ASP A 267 17.62 11.03 -2.57
N VAL A 268 16.72 10.48 -1.76
CA VAL A 268 16.75 9.09 -1.31
C VAL A 268 16.48 8.13 -2.47
N VAL A 269 15.53 8.46 -3.35
CA VAL A 269 15.28 7.70 -4.58
C VAL A 269 16.53 7.62 -5.44
N GLU A 270 17.21 8.74 -5.64
CA GLU A 270 18.44 8.82 -6.43
C GLU A 270 19.61 8.09 -5.78
N ALA A 271 19.89 8.39 -4.51
CA ALA A 271 21.01 7.80 -3.77
C ALA A 271 20.91 6.27 -3.66
N ARG A 272 19.68 5.75 -3.51
CA ARG A 272 19.43 4.30 -3.43
C ARG A 272 19.09 3.66 -4.78
N LYS A 273 19.09 4.43 -5.87
CA LYS A 273 18.72 3.98 -7.22
C LYS A 273 17.39 3.21 -7.24
N LEU A 274 16.39 3.71 -6.51
CA LEU A 274 15.09 3.08 -6.44
C LEU A 274 14.45 3.11 -7.83
N ARG A 275 13.84 1.99 -8.24
CA ARG A 275 13.11 1.90 -9.51
C ARG A 275 11.87 2.76 -9.40
N LYS A 276 11.91 3.96 -9.98
CA LYS A 276 10.75 4.85 -10.07
C LYS A 276 9.57 4.07 -10.69
N PRO A 277 8.33 4.35 -10.27
CA PRO A 277 7.18 3.88 -11.02
C PRO A 277 7.36 4.38 -12.45
N THR A 278 7.43 3.47 -13.41
CA THR A 278 7.34 3.85 -14.81
C THR A 278 6.02 4.59 -14.97
N GLU A 279 6.09 5.84 -15.42
CA GLU A 279 4.92 6.53 -15.99
C GLU A 279 4.24 5.54 -16.92
N ALA A 280 2.96 5.28 -16.67
CA ALA A 280 2.27 4.16 -17.28
C ALA A 280 2.42 4.24 -18.81
N TRP A 281 2.92 3.16 -19.39
CA TRP A 281 2.62 2.64 -20.72
C TRP A 281 1.53 3.45 -21.43
N GLU A 282 1.93 4.51 -22.14
CA GLU A 282 1.10 5.08 -23.19
C GLU A 282 0.85 3.96 -24.18
N ASN A 283 -0.40 3.59 -24.30
CA ASN A 283 -0.90 2.47 -25.08
C ASN A 283 -0.35 2.53 -26.53
N PRO A 284 0.61 1.67 -26.97
CA PRO A 284 1.07 1.68 -28.36
C PRO A 284 0.00 1.14 -29.32
N ALA A 285 -1.12 0.62 -28.80
CA ALA A 285 -2.16 -0.02 -29.60
C ALA A 285 -3.05 0.96 -30.41
N ALA A 286 -2.77 2.26 -30.40
CA ALA A 286 -3.44 3.22 -31.31
C ALA A 286 -2.72 3.41 -32.66
N GLY A 287 -1.58 2.76 -32.89
CA GLY A 287 -0.77 2.93 -34.10
C GLY A 287 -0.41 1.62 -34.80
N GLY A 288 -1.39 0.83 -35.22
CA GLY A 288 -1.17 -0.42 -35.96
C GLY A 288 -1.99 -0.47 -37.24
N GLN A 289 -1.37 -0.06 -38.35
CA GLN A 289 -1.90 -0.11 -39.72
C GLN A 289 -2.44 -1.50 -40.08
N GLY A 290 -3.57 -1.52 -40.78
CA GLY A 290 -4.26 -2.72 -41.18
C GLY A 290 -3.44 -3.67 -42.04
N CYS A 291 -3.36 -4.93 -41.61
CA CYS A 291 -3.07 -6.04 -42.51
C CYS A 291 -4.33 -6.34 -43.34
N ARG A 292 -4.34 -5.88 -44.59
CA ARG A 292 -5.22 -6.42 -45.64
C ARG A 292 -4.70 -7.80 -46.03
N CYS A 293 -5.40 -8.85 -45.64
CA CYS A 293 -5.27 -10.14 -46.29
C CYS A 293 -6.02 -10.06 -47.63
N HIS A 294 -5.28 -10.06 -48.76
CA HIS A 294 -5.86 -10.37 -50.05
C HIS A 294 -6.00 -11.89 -50.17
N LEU A 295 -7.24 -12.34 -50.35
CA LEU A 295 -7.56 -13.63 -50.92
C LEU A 295 -7.23 -13.59 -52.42
N ALA A 296 -6.37 -14.51 -52.84
CA ALA A 296 -6.30 -15.04 -54.20
C ALA A 296 -6.06 -16.54 -54.09
#